data_AF-A0A7C8KTE9-F1
#
_entry.id   AF-A0A7C8KTE9-F1
#
_cell.length_a   1.000
_cell.length_b   1.000
_cell.length_c   1.000
_cell.angle_alpha   90.00
_cell.angle_beta   90.00
_cell.angle_gamma   90.00
#
_symmetry.space_group_name_H-M   'P 1'
#
loop_
_entity.id
_entity.type
_entity.pdbx_description
1 polymer ?
#
loop_
_entity_poly.entity_id
_entity_poly.type
_entity_poly.pdbx_seq_one_letter_code
_entity_poly.pdbx_strand_id
1 'polypeptide(L)'
;MFDLTLMEWIVVIFSALLLGFSKAGVASMGILVVTIFMIIFPARESVGILLPLLIAGDLFAVTYYRKNVVWKYLFSLIPSVLVGIIAGYGILSFVTSEQLKPMIGILILVLIVLHISRDRLGERFNQLLPESKLFTFTMGVLAGFATMIGNTAGGVMAIYFLVKGLPKKEFVGTGAWFFLMVNVIKVPFYISLGIITADSILFNLWLIPAVLAGAVIGVSVLKIIPQRLFQILVLAFAVIGAIRLIIG
;
A
#
# COMPACT_ATOMS: atom_id res chain seq x y z
N MET A 1 13.51 21.44 4.67
CA MET A 1 12.17 21.49 4.01
C MET A 1 12.38 21.30 2.51
N PHE A 2 11.62 20.43 1.85
CA PHE A 2 11.78 20.17 0.41
C PHE A 2 11.45 21.42 -0.41
N ASP A 3 12.30 21.74 -1.40
CA ASP A 3 12.10 22.87 -2.30
C ASP A 3 11.19 22.44 -3.46
N LEU A 4 9.87 22.58 -3.24
CA LEU A 4 8.84 22.17 -4.18
C LEU A 4 8.20 23.39 -4.83
N THR A 5 7.98 23.31 -6.13
CA THR A 5 7.14 24.26 -6.87
C THR A 5 5.69 24.23 -6.38
N LEU A 6 4.94 25.30 -6.66
CA LEU A 6 3.51 25.36 -6.32
C LEU A 6 2.72 24.17 -6.89
N MET A 7 3.04 23.76 -8.12
CA MET A 7 2.38 22.62 -8.77
C MET A 7 2.70 21.31 -8.05
N GLU A 8 3.95 21.09 -7.64
CA GLU A 8 4.32 19.89 -6.88
C GLU A 8 3.64 19.84 -5.52
N TRP A 9 3.51 20.98 -4.82
CA TRP A 9 2.74 21.06 -3.59
C TRP A 9 1.28 20.64 -3.78
N ILE A 10 0.62 21.17 -4.82
CA ILE A 10 -0.77 20.79 -5.14
C ILE A 10 -0.87 19.29 -5.39
N VAL A 11 0.05 18.73 -6.18
CA VAL A 11 0.06 17.30 -6.53
C VAL A 11 0.32 16.42 -5.30
N VAL A 12 1.24 16.79 -4.41
CA VAL A 12 1.53 16.03 -3.19
C VAL A 12 0.36 16.10 -2.20
N ILE A 13 -0.24 17.27 -2.01
CA ILE A 13 -1.43 17.42 -1.16
C ILE A 13 -2.60 16.59 -1.70
N PHE A 14 -2.83 16.63 -3.01
CA PHE A 14 -3.85 15.81 -3.66
C PHE A 14 -3.54 14.31 -3.51
N SER A 15 -2.27 13.93 -3.62
CA SER A 15 -1.84 12.54 -3.42
C SER A 15 -1.98 12.09 -1.97
N ALA A 16 -1.79 12.98 -0.99
CA ALA A 16 -2.06 12.73 0.43
C ALA A 16 -3.58 12.54 0.68
N LEU A 17 -4.44 13.34 0.04
CA LEU A 17 -5.90 13.11 0.05
C LEU A 17 -6.25 11.72 -0.52
N LEU A 18 -5.67 11.33 -1.65
CA LEU A 18 -5.89 10.01 -2.26
C LEU A 18 -5.36 8.87 -1.39
N LEU A 19 -4.23 9.07 -0.70
CA LEU A 19 -3.69 8.12 0.28
C LEU A 19 -4.69 7.88 1.39
N GLY A 20 -5.24 8.96 1.98
CA GLY A 20 -6.30 8.88 2.96
C GLY A 20 -7.53 8.15 2.45
N PHE A 21 -8.01 8.53 1.27
CA PHE A 21 -9.16 7.92 0.62
C PHE A 21 -8.99 6.40 0.45
N SER A 22 -7.77 5.94 0.10
CA SER A 22 -7.47 4.52 -0.07
C SER A 22 -7.76 3.68 1.19
N LYS A 23 -7.64 4.30 2.38
CA LYS A 23 -7.86 3.65 3.69
C LYS A 23 -9.33 3.42 4.03
N ALA A 24 -10.25 3.99 3.26
CA ALA A 24 -11.69 3.73 3.41
C ALA A 24 -12.16 2.38 2.82
N GLY A 25 -11.29 1.63 2.16
CA GLY A 25 -11.60 0.29 1.65
C GLY A 25 -11.18 0.03 0.20
N VAL A 26 -10.39 0.92 -0.41
CA VAL A 26 -9.82 0.73 -1.76
C VAL A 26 -8.31 0.77 -1.69
N ALA A 27 -7.73 -0.29 -1.14
CA ALA A 27 -6.28 -0.39 -0.93
C ALA A 27 -5.44 -0.31 -2.22
N SER A 28 -6.02 -0.60 -3.39
CA SER A 28 -5.33 -0.51 -4.70
C SER A 28 -4.94 0.92 -5.08
N MET A 29 -5.58 1.95 -4.51
CA MET A 29 -5.21 3.35 -4.75
C MET A 29 -3.82 3.72 -4.23
N GLY A 30 -3.30 2.98 -3.24
CA GLY A 30 -1.95 3.22 -2.73
C GLY A 30 -0.88 3.14 -3.82
N ILE A 31 -1.10 2.32 -4.86
CA ILE A 31 -0.19 2.19 -5.99
C ILE A 31 -0.03 3.51 -6.74
N LEU A 32 -1.15 4.20 -7.00
CA LEU A 32 -1.16 5.49 -7.69
C LEU A 32 -0.42 6.56 -6.90
N VAL A 33 -0.65 6.62 -5.59
CA VAL A 33 0.04 7.56 -4.70
C VAL A 33 1.55 7.34 -4.73
N VAL A 34 1.98 6.08 -4.65
CA VAL A 34 3.41 5.72 -4.74
C VAL A 34 4.01 6.19 -6.05
N THR A 35 3.35 5.93 -7.18
CA THR A 35 3.82 6.41 -8.49
C THR A 35 3.95 7.93 -8.53
N ILE A 36 2.95 8.68 -8.05
CA ILE A 36 2.99 10.15 -8.10
C ILE A 36 4.15 10.68 -7.25
N PHE A 37 4.34 10.15 -6.04
CA PHE A 37 5.47 10.57 -5.21
C PHE A 37 6.82 10.25 -5.85
N MET A 38 6.96 9.16 -6.61
CA MET A 38 8.22 8.82 -7.30
C MET A 38 8.53 9.66 -8.53
N ILE A 39 7.53 10.40 -9.04
CA ILE A 39 7.74 11.39 -10.10
C ILE A 39 8.33 12.67 -9.50
N ILE A 40 7.98 13.00 -8.25
CA ILE A 40 8.38 14.24 -7.57
C ILE A 40 9.66 14.04 -6.75
N PHE A 41 9.78 12.89 -6.07
CA PHE A 41 10.89 12.57 -5.18
C PHE A 41 11.70 11.38 -5.72
N PRO A 42 13.00 11.29 -5.38
CA PRO A 42 13.76 10.08 -5.59
C PRO A 42 13.04 8.87 -4.99
N ALA A 43 13.02 7.73 -5.70
CA ALA A 43 12.18 6.60 -5.30
C ALA A 43 12.45 6.10 -3.88
N ARG A 44 13.72 6.10 -3.45
CA ARG A 44 14.11 5.67 -2.11
C ARG A 44 13.58 6.60 -1.02
N GLU A 45 13.57 7.91 -1.28
CA GLU A 45 12.99 8.92 -0.38
C GLU A 45 11.47 8.86 -0.38
N SER A 46 10.83 8.73 -1.55
CA SER A 46 9.37 8.58 -1.69
C SER A 46 8.82 7.47 -0.78
N VAL A 47 9.49 6.31 -0.78
CA VAL A 47 9.09 5.16 0.05
C VAL A 47 9.15 5.48 1.54
N GLY A 48 10.17 6.23 1.98
CA GLY A 48 10.34 6.70 3.36
C GLY A 48 9.32 7.77 3.76
N ILE A 49 9.13 8.81 2.92
CA ILE A 49 8.18 9.91 3.13
C ILE A 49 6.76 9.37 3.29
N LEU A 50 6.37 8.38 2.49
CA LEU A 50 5.03 7.81 2.53
C LEU A 50 4.74 7.02 3.82
N LEU A 51 5.74 6.47 4.51
CA LEU A 51 5.50 5.58 5.65
C LEU A 51 4.75 6.28 6.81
N PRO A 52 5.17 7.46 7.31
CA PRO A 52 4.41 8.16 8.35
C PRO A 52 2.99 8.56 7.91
N LEU A 53 2.80 8.93 6.64
CA LEU A 53 1.47 9.25 6.09
C LEU A 53 0.56 8.02 6.06
N LEU A 54 1.12 6.86 5.67
CA LEU A 54 0.41 5.58 5.70
C LEU A 54 0.00 5.22 7.13
N ILE A 55 0.90 5.37 8.11
CA ILE A 55 0.60 5.13 9.53
C ILE A 55 -0.52 6.06 10.02
N ALA A 56 -0.50 7.35 9.66
CA ALA A 56 -1.56 8.29 10.02
C ALA A 56 -2.93 7.85 9.45
N GLY A 57 -2.96 7.45 8.17
CA GLY A 57 -4.17 6.92 7.54
C GLY A 57 -4.62 5.58 8.15
N ASP A 58 -3.68 4.71 8.52
CA ASP A 58 -3.96 3.43 9.17
C ASP A 58 -4.54 3.62 10.59
N LEU A 59 -4.05 4.58 11.36
CA LEU A 59 -4.59 4.94 12.68
C LEU A 59 -6.06 5.39 12.58
N PHE A 60 -6.38 6.21 11.58
CA PHE A 60 -7.77 6.59 11.30
C PHE A 60 -8.62 5.37 10.96
N ALA A 61 -8.17 4.53 10.03
CA ALA A 61 -8.90 3.35 9.59
C ALA A 61 -9.11 2.34 10.73
N VAL A 62 -8.10 2.09 11.55
CA VAL A 62 -8.21 1.25 12.74
C VAL A 62 -9.22 1.86 13.71
N THR A 63 -9.16 3.15 13.99
CA THR A 63 -10.13 3.81 14.89
C THR A 63 -11.57 3.63 14.42
N TYR A 64 -11.81 3.75 13.11
CA TYR A 64 -13.13 3.63 12.52
C TYR A 64 -13.62 2.17 12.41
N TYR A 65 -12.75 1.22 12.02
CA TYR A 65 -13.10 -0.18 11.72
C TYR A 65 -12.66 -1.20 12.79
N ARG A 66 -12.15 -0.76 13.96
CA ARG A 66 -11.54 -1.61 15.00
C ARG A 66 -12.33 -2.84 15.42
N LYS A 67 -13.67 -2.80 15.33
CA LYS A 67 -14.55 -3.91 15.75
C LYS A 67 -14.65 -5.03 14.72
N ASN A 68 -14.19 -4.83 13.49
CA ASN A 68 -14.35 -5.77 12.38
C ASN A 68 -13.00 -6.39 11.97
N VAL A 69 -12.31 -7.02 12.92
CA VAL A 69 -10.99 -7.63 12.71
C VAL A 69 -11.04 -9.13 12.95
N VAL A 70 -10.39 -9.90 12.06
CA VAL A 70 -10.21 -11.34 12.21
C VAL A 70 -8.74 -11.64 12.54
N TRP A 71 -8.42 -11.62 13.83
CA TRP A 71 -7.05 -11.76 14.36
C TRP A 71 -6.34 -13.05 13.92
N LYS A 72 -7.08 -14.14 13.72
CA LYS A 72 -6.56 -15.43 13.25
C LYS A 72 -5.73 -15.27 11.97
N TYR A 73 -6.22 -14.47 11.01
CA TYR A 73 -5.53 -14.27 9.74
C TYR A 73 -4.31 -13.36 9.87
N LEU A 74 -4.35 -12.36 10.76
CA LEU A 74 -3.21 -11.47 11.01
C LEU A 74 -2.05 -12.23 11.63
N PHE A 75 -2.29 -12.95 12.74
CA PHE A 75 -1.23 -13.69 13.41
C PHE A 75 -0.64 -14.82 12.55
N SER A 76 -1.46 -15.43 11.68
CA SER A 76 -0.98 -16.42 10.72
C SER A 76 -0.10 -15.82 9.62
N LEU A 77 -0.22 -14.52 9.31
CA LEU A 77 0.53 -13.86 8.25
C LEU A 77 1.83 -13.22 8.75
N ILE A 78 1.87 -12.72 9.99
CA ILE A 78 3.01 -11.97 10.51
C ILE A 78 4.36 -12.69 10.28
N PRO A 79 4.52 -14.00 10.55
CA PRO A 79 5.81 -14.66 10.34
C PRO A 79 6.29 -14.60 8.89
N SER A 80 5.41 -14.89 7.91
CA SER A 80 5.79 -14.85 6.49
C SER A 80 5.97 -13.41 5.98
N VAL A 81 5.19 -12.45 6.50
CA VAL A 81 5.37 -11.03 6.21
C VAL A 81 6.70 -10.51 6.71
N LEU A 82 7.14 -10.91 7.89
CA LEU A 82 8.46 -10.55 8.41
C LEU A 82 9.59 -11.04 7.51
N VAL A 83 9.50 -12.27 6.99
CA VAL A 83 10.46 -12.77 5.99
C VAL A 83 10.50 -11.85 4.76
N GLY A 84 9.34 -11.45 4.25
CA GLY A 84 9.25 -10.51 3.13
C GLY A 84 9.83 -9.12 3.44
N ILE A 85 9.55 -8.58 4.64
CA ILE A 85 10.08 -7.29 5.11
C ILE A 85 11.61 -7.36 5.22
N ILE A 86 12.16 -8.41 5.83
CA ILE A 86 13.61 -8.57 5.98
C ILE A 86 14.29 -8.72 4.61
N ALA A 87 13.70 -9.49 3.70
CA ALA A 87 14.20 -9.60 2.33
C ALA A 87 14.18 -8.24 1.61
N GLY A 88 13.06 -7.51 1.71
CA GLY A 88 12.93 -6.17 1.12
C GLY A 88 13.89 -5.15 1.74
N TYR A 89 14.14 -5.23 3.06
CA TYR A 89 15.12 -4.43 3.77
C TYR A 89 16.52 -4.64 3.21
N GLY A 90 16.92 -5.91 3.06
CA GLY A 90 18.21 -6.28 2.50
C GLY A 90 18.40 -5.75 1.08
N ILE A 91 17.37 -5.78 0.24
CA ILE A 91 17.44 -5.13 -1.07
C ILE A 91 17.60 -3.62 -0.92
N LEU A 92 16.75 -2.98 -0.10
CA LEU A 92 16.74 -1.54 0.05
C LEU A 92 18.06 -0.98 0.64
N SER A 93 18.83 -1.78 1.37
CA SER A 93 20.16 -1.37 1.86
C SER A 93 21.20 -1.22 0.75
N PHE A 94 21.10 -1.97 -0.35
CA PHE A 94 22.11 -1.97 -1.42
C PHE A 94 21.69 -1.22 -2.69
N VAL A 95 20.39 -0.97 -2.86
CA VAL A 95 19.82 -0.47 -4.12
C VAL A 95 19.69 1.06 -4.12
N THR A 96 20.08 1.70 -5.23
CA THR A 96 19.92 3.16 -5.43
C THR A 96 18.52 3.52 -5.89
N SER A 97 18.13 4.80 -5.82
CA SER A 97 16.82 5.25 -6.32
C SER A 97 16.57 4.88 -7.80
N GLU A 98 17.61 4.94 -8.64
CA GLU A 98 17.52 4.59 -10.07
C GLU A 98 17.30 3.11 -10.31
N GLN A 99 17.88 2.26 -9.46
CA GLN A 99 17.65 0.81 -9.51
C GLN A 99 16.29 0.44 -8.86
N LEU A 100 15.84 1.19 -7.87
CA LEU A 100 14.60 0.93 -7.14
C LEU A 100 13.34 1.22 -7.98
N LYS A 101 13.36 2.28 -8.80
CA LYS A 101 12.25 2.65 -9.70
C LYS A 101 11.76 1.48 -10.58
N PRO A 102 12.61 0.83 -11.41
CA PRO A 102 12.16 -0.26 -12.27
C PRO A 102 11.74 -1.50 -11.47
N MET A 103 12.36 -1.78 -10.31
CA MET A 103 11.94 -2.88 -9.43
C MET A 103 10.49 -2.69 -8.94
N ILE A 104 10.14 -1.47 -8.55
CA ILE A 104 8.78 -1.12 -8.10
C ILE A 104 7.81 -1.15 -9.28
N GLY A 105 8.21 -0.66 -10.45
CA GLY A 105 7.40 -0.76 -11.67
C GLY A 105 7.07 -2.21 -12.03
N ILE A 106 8.07 -3.10 -12.04
CA ILE A 106 7.88 -4.54 -12.28
C ILE A 106 6.96 -5.15 -11.22
N LEU A 107 7.20 -4.85 -9.95
CA LEU A 107 6.36 -5.33 -8.85
C LEU A 107 4.89 -4.89 -9.05
N ILE A 108 4.66 -3.63 -9.38
CA ILE A 108 3.31 -3.12 -9.66
C ILE A 108 2.67 -3.88 -10.82
N LEU A 109 3.39 -4.10 -11.93
CA LEU A 109 2.88 -4.88 -13.05
C LEU A 109 2.52 -6.32 -12.64
N VAL A 110 3.37 -6.98 -11.85
CA VAL A 110 3.08 -8.32 -11.30
C VAL A 110 1.80 -8.30 -10.47
N LEU A 111 1.63 -7.30 -9.60
CA LEU A 111 0.41 -7.16 -8.78
C LEU A 111 -0.84 -6.91 -9.62
N ILE A 112 -0.71 -6.13 -10.69
CA ILE A 112 -1.80 -5.87 -11.65
C ILE A 112 -2.17 -7.16 -12.39
N VAL A 113 -1.19 -7.92 -12.88
CA VAL A 113 -1.41 -9.21 -13.53
C VAL A 113 -2.07 -10.21 -12.58
N LEU A 114 -1.61 -10.28 -11.32
CA LEU A 114 -2.24 -11.10 -10.29
C LEU A 114 -3.70 -10.68 -10.04
N HIS A 115 -3.97 -9.37 -10.00
CA HIS A 115 -5.32 -8.84 -9.83
C HIS A 115 -6.25 -9.23 -11.00
N ILE A 116 -5.81 -9.04 -12.24
CA ILE A 116 -6.57 -9.40 -13.45
C ILE A 116 -6.76 -10.93 -13.56
N SER A 117 -5.71 -11.70 -13.26
CA SER A 117 -5.76 -13.16 -13.31
C SER A 117 -6.79 -13.69 -12.34
N ARG A 118 -6.83 -13.14 -11.12
CA ARG A 118 -7.85 -13.46 -10.11
C ARG A 118 -9.26 -13.12 -10.60
N ASP A 119 -9.47 -11.96 -11.20
CA ASP A 119 -10.79 -11.56 -11.72
C ASP A 119 -11.28 -12.49 -12.84
N ARG A 120 -10.36 -13.05 -13.64
CA ARG A 120 -10.68 -14.04 -14.68
C ARG A 120 -10.88 -15.46 -14.14
N LEU A 121 -10.13 -15.86 -13.11
CA LEU A 121 -10.19 -17.21 -12.51
C LEU A 121 -11.46 -17.44 -11.66
N GLY A 122 -12.15 -16.36 -11.24
CA GLY A 122 -13.45 -16.42 -10.59
C GLY A 122 -13.47 -17.18 -9.25
N GLU A 123 -14.64 -17.68 -8.87
CA GLU A 123 -14.90 -18.41 -7.60
C GLU A 123 -14.10 -19.72 -7.45
N ARG A 124 -13.63 -20.33 -8.55
CA ARG A 124 -12.84 -21.59 -8.52
C ARG A 124 -11.53 -21.46 -7.74
N PHE A 125 -10.94 -20.26 -7.69
CA PHE A 125 -9.72 -20.00 -6.94
C PHE A 125 -9.96 -19.90 -5.43
N ASN A 126 -11.15 -19.48 -5.02
CA ASN A 126 -11.55 -19.32 -3.61
C ASN A 126 -11.89 -20.65 -2.92
N GLN A 127 -12.28 -21.68 -3.68
CA GLN A 127 -12.70 -22.97 -3.11
C GLN A 127 -11.54 -23.92 -2.80
N LEU A 128 -10.38 -23.78 -3.47
CA LEU A 128 -9.27 -24.74 -3.38
C LEU A 128 -8.15 -24.35 -2.38
N LEU A 129 -8.06 -23.07 -2.01
CA LEU A 129 -6.91 -22.53 -1.27
C LEU A 129 -7.17 -21.94 0.14
N PRO A 130 -8.40 -21.92 0.72
CA PRO A 130 -8.63 -21.17 1.96
C PRO A 130 -7.85 -21.73 3.15
N GLU A 131 -7.48 -23.01 3.16
CA GLU A 131 -6.67 -23.63 4.22
C GLU A 131 -5.19 -23.84 3.87
N SER A 132 -4.78 -23.47 2.65
CA SER A 132 -3.40 -23.71 2.21
C SER A 132 -2.40 -22.86 3.01
N LYS A 133 -1.55 -23.54 3.78
CA LYS A 133 -0.42 -22.92 4.50
C LYS A 133 0.59 -22.32 3.52
N LEU A 134 0.84 -22.98 2.39
CA LEU A 134 1.73 -22.50 1.35
C LEU A 134 1.22 -21.18 0.75
N PHE A 135 -0.08 -21.11 0.43
CA PHE A 135 -0.69 -19.87 -0.06
C PHE A 135 -0.53 -18.73 0.96
N THR A 136 -0.82 -18.99 2.23
CA THR A 136 -0.68 -17.99 3.30
C THR A 136 0.77 -17.54 3.46
N PHE A 137 1.73 -18.47 3.35
CA PHE A 137 3.15 -18.16 3.39
C PHE A 137 3.58 -17.29 2.19
N THR A 138 3.29 -17.72 0.96
CA THR A 138 3.67 -16.98 -0.26
C THR A 138 3.05 -15.59 -0.31
N MET A 139 1.76 -15.47 0.05
CA MET A 139 1.09 -14.16 0.09
C MET A 139 1.67 -13.26 1.18
N GLY A 140 2.03 -13.81 2.33
CA GLY A 140 2.69 -13.04 3.38
C GLY A 140 4.07 -12.54 2.97
N VAL A 141 4.92 -13.40 2.41
CA VAL A 141 6.24 -12.99 1.89
C VAL A 141 6.10 -11.93 0.81
N LEU A 142 5.19 -12.13 -0.15
CA LEU A 142 4.95 -11.18 -1.23
C LEU A 142 4.42 -9.84 -0.69
N ALA A 143 3.49 -9.86 0.27
CA ALA A 143 2.98 -8.66 0.91
C ALA A 143 4.06 -7.92 1.70
N GLY A 144 4.87 -8.65 2.48
CA GLY A 144 6.00 -8.09 3.24
C GLY A 144 7.03 -7.42 2.33
N PHE A 145 7.42 -8.11 1.26
CA PHE A 145 8.36 -7.60 0.28
C PHE A 145 7.80 -6.37 -0.45
N ALA A 146 6.56 -6.46 -0.93
CA ALA A 146 5.92 -5.38 -1.68
C ALA A 146 5.70 -4.12 -0.83
N THR A 147 5.33 -4.29 0.45
CA THR A 147 5.20 -3.14 1.35
C THR A 147 6.56 -2.53 1.65
N MET A 148 7.61 -3.34 1.81
CA MET A 148 8.94 -2.84 2.19
C MET A 148 9.62 -2.04 1.08
N ILE A 149 9.52 -2.52 -0.16
CA ILE A 149 10.20 -1.89 -1.30
C ILE A 149 9.38 -0.74 -1.89
N GLY A 150 8.04 -0.85 -1.93
CA GLY A 150 7.21 0.11 -2.66
C GLY A 150 5.93 0.55 -1.97
N ASN A 151 5.67 0.14 -0.71
CA ASN A 151 4.39 0.40 -0.04
C ASN A 151 3.14 -0.11 -0.83
N THR A 152 3.30 -1.12 -1.71
CA THR A 152 2.26 -1.54 -2.67
C THR A 152 1.56 -2.86 -2.31
N ALA A 153 1.63 -3.32 -1.07
CA ALA A 153 1.05 -4.59 -0.64
C ALA A 153 -0.51 -4.64 -0.65
N GLY A 154 -1.18 -3.51 -0.92
CA GLY A 154 -2.65 -3.40 -1.04
C GLY A 154 -3.27 -4.46 -1.96
N GLY A 155 -2.69 -4.67 -3.13
CA GLY A 155 -3.19 -5.65 -4.10
C GLY A 155 -3.04 -7.10 -3.61
N VAL A 156 -1.89 -7.44 -3.02
CA VAL A 156 -1.62 -8.77 -2.45
C VAL A 156 -2.62 -9.08 -1.34
N MET A 157 -2.79 -8.15 -0.40
CA MET A 157 -3.68 -8.34 0.73
C MET A 157 -5.15 -8.43 0.32
N ALA A 158 -5.56 -7.68 -0.70
CA ALA A 158 -6.89 -7.81 -1.26
C ALA A 158 -7.15 -9.23 -1.76
N ILE A 159 -6.22 -9.82 -2.53
CA ILE A 159 -6.35 -11.20 -3.00
C ILE A 159 -6.39 -12.17 -1.82
N TYR A 160 -5.49 -12.02 -0.84
CA TYR A 160 -5.46 -12.90 0.33
C TYR A 160 -6.79 -12.90 1.09
N PHE A 161 -7.33 -11.73 1.44
CA PHE A 161 -8.58 -11.62 2.19
C PHE A 161 -9.81 -12.07 1.40
N LEU A 162 -9.81 -11.87 0.07
CA LEU A 162 -10.87 -12.39 -0.80
C LEU A 162 -10.85 -13.92 -0.84
N VAL A 163 -9.67 -14.54 -0.94
CA VAL A 163 -9.53 -16.01 -0.89
C VAL A 163 -9.94 -16.56 0.48
N LYS A 164 -9.69 -15.82 1.56
CA LYS A 164 -10.19 -16.17 2.91
C LYS A 164 -11.69 -15.89 3.10
N GLY A 165 -12.39 -15.35 2.09
CA GLY A 165 -13.83 -15.13 2.13
C GLY A 165 -14.28 -14.06 3.13
N LEU A 166 -13.42 -13.09 3.48
CA LEU A 166 -13.78 -12.07 4.46
C LEU A 166 -14.92 -11.18 3.95
N PRO A 167 -16.02 -11.02 4.72
CA PRO A 167 -17.04 -10.03 4.44
C PRO A 167 -16.45 -8.62 4.35
N LYS A 168 -17.06 -7.72 3.56
CA LYS A 168 -16.54 -6.36 3.30
C LYS A 168 -16.08 -5.60 4.56
N LYS A 169 -16.83 -5.68 5.66
CA LYS A 169 -16.45 -5.00 6.92
C LYS A 169 -15.20 -5.60 7.56
N GLU A 170 -15.10 -6.94 7.58
CA GLU A 170 -13.95 -7.66 8.10
C GLU A 170 -12.73 -7.51 7.20
N PHE A 171 -12.93 -7.45 5.88
CA PHE A 171 -11.90 -7.16 4.91
C PHE A 171 -11.22 -5.81 5.21
N VAL A 172 -12.02 -4.75 5.39
CA VAL A 172 -11.49 -3.40 5.65
C VAL A 172 -10.87 -3.31 7.04
N GLY A 173 -11.53 -3.83 8.08
CA GLY A 173 -11.00 -3.76 9.45
C GLY A 173 -9.75 -4.63 9.67
N THR A 174 -9.72 -5.84 9.12
CA THR A 174 -8.53 -6.70 9.16
C THR A 174 -7.39 -6.09 8.36
N GLY A 175 -7.68 -5.50 7.19
CA GLY A 175 -6.68 -4.77 6.40
C GLY A 175 -6.10 -3.55 7.12
N ALA A 176 -6.93 -2.77 7.82
CA ALA A 176 -6.47 -1.60 8.58
C ALA A 176 -5.46 -2.00 9.67
N TRP A 177 -5.77 -3.04 10.44
CA TRP A 177 -4.85 -3.58 11.45
C TRP A 177 -3.59 -4.17 10.82
N PHE A 178 -3.71 -4.91 9.72
CA PHE A 178 -2.57 -5.44 8.99
C PHE A 178 -1.60 -4.33 8.60
N PHE A 179 -2.08 -3.29 7.90
CA PHE A 179 -1.24 -2.20 7.40
C PHE A 179 -0.62 -1.40 8.54
N LEU A 180 -1.38 -1.12 9.61
CA LEU A 180 -0.82 -0.47 10.79
C LEU A 180 0.34 -1.26 11.37
N MET A 181 0.16 -2.56 11.60
CA MET A 181 1.19 -3.42 12.22
C MET A 181 2.46 -3.48 11.35
N VAL A 182 2.32 -3.77 10.05
CA VAL A 182 3.49 -3.88 9.17
C VAL A 182 4.18 -2.54 8.96
N ASN A 183 3.43 -1.43 8.91
CA ASN A 183 4.02 -0.11 8.75
C ASN A 183 4.76 0.34 10.01
N VAL A 184 4.23 0.03 11.20
CA VAL A 184 4.95 0.26 12.47
C VAL A 184 6.22 -0.59 12.54
N ILE A 185 6.15 -1.87 12.16
CA ILE A 185 7.33 -2.77 12.11
C ILE A 185 8.42 -2.20 11.19
N LYS A 186 8.05 -1.55 10.08
CA LYS A 186 9.00 -0.97 9.11
C LYS A 186 9.73 0.27 9.61
N VAL A 187 9.16 1.03 10.56
CA VAL A 187 9.73 2.28 11.06
C VAL A 187 11.21 2.15 11.45
N PRO A 188 11.64 1.21 12.32
CA PRO A 188 13.05 1.08 12.69
C PRO A 188 13.96 0.77 11.48
N PHE A 189 13.50 -0.04 10.52
CA PHE A 189 14.26 -0.36 9.31
C PHE A 189 14.42 0.85 8.38
N TYR A 190 13.39 1.70 8.26
CA TYR A 190 13.49 2.90 7.43
C TYR A 190 14.33 3.99 8.09
N ILE A 191 14.30 4.08 9.42
CA ILE A 191 15.20 4.96 10.20
C ILE A 191 16.65 4.48 10.05
N SER A 192 16.92 3.16 10.17
CA SER A 192 18.29 2.63 10.03
C SER A 192 18.88 2.83 8.63
N LEU A 193 18.04 2.88 7.60
CA LEU A 193 18.44 3.18 6.22
C LEU A 193 18.59 4.69 5.94
N GLY A 194 18.24 5.56 6.90
CA GLY A 194 18.28 7.02 6.73
C GLY A 194 17.24 7.57 5.75
N ILE A 195 16.21 6.79 5.37
CA ILE A 195 15.19 7.20 4.40
C ILE A 195 14.01 7.90 5.06
N ILE A 196 13.88 7.79 6.39
CA ILE A 196 13.05 8.68 7.20
C ILE A 196 13.99 9.66 7.90
N THR A 197 13.85 10.93 7.55
CA THR A 197 14.64 12.04 8.10
C THR A 197 13.75 13.01 8.89
N ALA A 198 14.36 13.87 9.71
CA ALA A 198 13.62 14.92 10.43
C ALA A 198 12.86 15.85 9.47
N ASP A 199 13.48 16.22 8.33
CA ASP A 199 12.82 16.99 7.27
C ASP A 199 11.60 16.27 6.69
N SER A 200 11.71 14.95 6.45
CA SER A 200 10.57 14.17 5.96
C SER A 200 9.42 14.10 6.97
N ILE A 201 9.72 14.04 8.26
CA ILE A 201 8.71 14.02 9.32
C ILE A 201 8.01 15.38 9.39
N LEU A 202 8.76 16.48 9.38
CA LEU A 202 8.19 17.83 9.36
C LEU A 202 7.32 18.05 8.12
N PHE A 203 7.78 17.61 6.95
CA PHE A 203 7.00 17.64 5.72
C PHE A 203 5.70 16.85 5.84
N ASN A 204 5.76 15.64 6.43
CA ASN A 204 4.60 14.80 6.63
C ASN A 204 3.54 15.45 7.53
N LEU A 205 3.93 16.23 8.55
CA LEU A 205 2.97 16.95 9.41
C LEU A 205 2.04 17.88 8.61
N TRP A 206 2.54 18.52 7.55
CA TRP A 206 1.73 19.37 6.67
C TRP A 206 0.73 18.58 5.83
N LEU A 207 1.01 17.32 5.55
CA LEU A 207 0.19 16.45 4.70
C LEU A 207 -0.81 15.60 5.49
N ILE A 208 -0.60 15.38 6.79
CA ILE A 208 -1.52 14.62 7.64
C ILE A 208 -2.97 15.14 7.58
N PRO A 209 -3.24 16.47 7.63
CA PRO A 209 -4.60 16.98 7.49
C PRO A 209 -5.28 16.54 6.19
N ALA A 210 -4.53 16.54 5.09
CA ALA A 210 -5.00 16.06 3.79
C ALA A 210 -5.28 14.55 3.81
N VAL A 211 -4.41 13.74 4.43
CA VAL A 211 -4.66 12.29 4.63
C VAL A 211 -5.96 12.05 5.42
N LEU A 212 -6.15 12.75 6.54
CA LEU A 212 -7.33 12.57 7.37
C LEU A 212 -8.62 13.01 6.65
N ALA A 213 -8.59 14.15 5.95
CA ALA A 213 -9.70 14.61 5.13
C ALA A 213 -10.05 13.59 4.04
N GLY A 214 -9.04 13.05 3.35
CA GLY A 214 -9.21 12.02 2.34
C GLY A 214 -9.86 10.76 2.88
N ALA A 215 -9.46 10.33 4.08
CA ALA A 215 -10.04 9.15 4.72
C ALA A 215 -11.52 9.34 5.10
N VAL A 216 -11.87 10.51 5.65
CA VAL A 216 -13.28 10.87 5.95
C VAL A 216 -14.13 10.93 4.68
N ILE A 217 -13.62 11.56 3.62
CA ILE A 217 -14.28 11.61 2.31
C ILE A 217 -14.48 10.18 1.77
N GLY A 218 -13.44 9.35 1.82
CA GLY A 218 -13.49 7.97 1.34
C GLY A 218 -14.59 7.15 2.02
N VAL A 219 -14.72 7.26 3.35
CA VAL A 219 -15.78 6.55 4.11
C VAL A 219 -17.18 6.92 3.63
N SER A 220 -17.39 8.18 3.25
CA SER A 220 -18.68 8.70 2.80
C SER A 220 -18.96 8.35 1.33
N VAL A 221 -17.96 8.53 0.47
CA VAL A 221 -18.06 8.38 -0.99
C VAL A 221 -18.08 6.91 -1.43
N LEU A 222 -17.46 5.99 -0.68
CA LEU A 222 -17.44 4.56 -1.02
C LEU A 222 -18.84 3.91 -1.01
N LYS A 223 -19.85 4.59 -0.47
CA LYS A 223 -21.25 4.16 -0.55
C LYS A 223 -21.90 4.45 -1.91
N ILE A 224 -21.32 5.36 -2.70
CA ILE A 224 -21.94 5.98 -3.88
C ILE A 224 -21.25 5.52 -5.17
N ILE A 225 -19.93 5.34 -5.16
CA ILE A 225 -19.17 4.99 -6.38
C ILE A 225 -19.27 3.49 -6.68
N PRO A 226 -19.62 3.10 -7.93
CA PRO A 226 -19.54 1.71 -8.37
C PRO A 226 -18.09 1.21 -8.29
N GLN A 227 -17.85 0.22 -7.44
CA GLN A 227 -16.53 -0.32 -7.14
C GLN A 227 -15.72 -0.69 -8.40
N ARG A 228 -16.40 -1.22 -9.43
CA ARG A 228 -15.78 -1.67 -10.68
C ARG A 228 -15.18 -0.52 -11.50
N LEU A 229 -15.90 0.60 -11.65
CA LEU A 229 -15.43 1.75 -12.43
C LEU A 229 -14.18 2.35 -11.80
N PHE A 230 -14.21 2.51 -10.48
CA PHE A 230 -13.11 3.05 -9.72
C PHE A 230 -11.85 2.17 -9.77
N GLN A 231 -12.03 0.85 -9.64
CA GLN A 231 -10.93 -0.11 -9.77
C GLN A 231 -10.27 -0.04 -11.14
N ILE A 232 -11.04 0.06 -12.23
CA ILE A 232 -10.51 0.17 -13.60
C ILE A 232 -9.65 1.42 -13.73
N LEU A 233 -10.14 2.59 -13.26
CA LEU A 233 -9.38 3.84 -13.34
C LEU A 233 -8.05 3.76 -12.58
N VAL A 234 -8.09 3.28 -11.33
CA VAL A 234 -6.89 3.12 -10.51
C VAL A 234 -5.89 2.17 -11.17
N LEU A 235 -6.37 1.04 -11.71
CA LEU A 235 -5.51 0.07 -12.39
C LEU A 235 -4.88 0.65 -13.65
N ALA A 236 -5.66 1.38 -14.46
CA ALA A 236 -5.17 2.02 -15.69
C ALA A 236 -4.05 3.03 -15.38
N PHE A 237 -4.26 3.92 -14.42
CA PHE A 237 -3.22 4.87 -14.02
C PHE A 237 -2.01 4.18 -13.38
N ALA A 238 -2.21 3.10 -12.62
CA ALA A 238 -1.12 2.30 -12.07
C ALA A 238 -0.28 1.62 -13.16
N VAL A 239 -0.90 1.12 -14.24
CA VAL A 239 -0.18 0.57 -15.40
C VAL A 239 0.68 1.67 -16.05
N ILE A 240 0.09 2.83 -16.33
CA ILE A 240 0.81 3.97 -16.93
C ILE A 240 1.99 4.36 -16.03
N GLY A 241 1.74 4.46 -14.73
CA GLY A 241 2.74 4.75 -13.72
C GLY A 241 3.87 3.74 -13.68
N ALA A 242 3.54 2.45 -13.66
CA ALA A 242 4.52 1.37 -13.61
C ALA A 242 5.38 1.32 -14.87
N ILE A 243 4.78 1.51 -16.05
CA ILE A 243 5.51 1.59 -17.33
C ILE A 243 6.48 2.78 -17.29
N ARG A 244 6.03 3.95 -16.82
CA ARG A 244 6.91 5.12 -16.68
C ARG A 244 8.08 4.86 -15.72
N LEU A 245 7.83 4.21 -14.59
CA LEU A 245 8.90 3.84 -13.64
C LEU A 245 9.94 2.86 -14.22
N ILE A 246 9.56 2.05 -15.22
CA ILE A 246 10.46 1.10 -15.88
C ILE A 246 11.28 1.78 -16.99
N ILE A 247 10.64 2.65 -17.76
CA ILE A 247 11.24 3.24 -18.96
C ILE A 247 12.06 4.51 -18.64
N GLY A 248 11.76 5.19 -17.52
CA GLY A 248 12.37 6.47 -17.14
C GLY A 248 11.49 7.66 -17.48
#